data_AF-A0A135VBG4-F1
#
_entry.id   AF-A0A135VBG4-F1
#
_cell.length_a   1.000
_cell.length_b   1.000
_cell.length_c   1.000
_cell.angle_alpha   90.00
_cell.angle_beta   90.00
_cell.angle_gamma   90.00
#
_symmetry.space_group_name_H-M   'P 1'
#
loop_
_entity.id
_entity.type
_entity.pdbx_description
1 polymer ?
#
loop_
_entity_poly.entity_id
_entity_poly.type
_entity_poly.pdbx_seq_one_letter_code
_entity_poly.pdbx_strand_id
1 'polypeptide(L)'
;MPTGKRSGKKSLLRLRDKWEEPVSYTVTVIADGTCRAGHEVGQSFEFSWRSPEGLCTESLVGMYPILHSMRIFGDMRELGSPERNVRVYGCPSQEIKFKIEAFYKCNLCGKQLQVSDDGVQSYGLQCTKPRFPLHVCETCYSSHKDNRIEW
;
A
#
# COMPACT_ATOMS: atom_id res chain seq x y z
N MET A 1 45.57 -23.05 18.68
CA MET A 1 44.57 -22.09 19.21
C MET A 1 43.28 -22.28 18.42
N PRO A 2 42.19 -22.79 19.03
CA PRO A 2 40.92 -22.90 18.34
C PRO A 2 40.21 -21.54 18.38
N THR A 3 40.03 -20.93 17.21
CA THR A 3 39.24 -19.70 17.04
C THR A 3 37.77 -20.04 17.28
N GLY A 4 37.26 -19.67 18.45
CA GLY A 4 35.87 -19.85 18.83
C GLY A 4 34.96 -19.10 17.85
N LYS A 5 34.25 -19.84 16.98
CA LYS A 5 33.10 -19.33 16.24
C LYS A 5 32.04 -18.93 17.27
N ARG A 6 31.93 -17.63 17.55
CA ARG A 6 30.73 -17.07 18.19
C ARG A 6 29.57 -17.36 17.24
N SER A 7 28.81 -18.41 17.53
CA SER A 7 27.46 -18.63 17.04
C SER A 7 26.63 -17.43 17.51
N GLY A 8 26.67 -16.35 16.73
CA GLY A 8 25.81 -15.20 16.95
C GLY A 8 24.38 -15.67 16.75
N LYS A 9 23.61 -15.76 17.83
CA LYS A 9 22.16 -15.95 17.75
C LYS A 9 21.62 -14.89 16.79
N LYS A 10 21.16 -15.30 15.60
CA LYS A 10 20.42 -14.40 14.70
C LYS A 10 19.26 -13.83 15.50
N SER A 11 19.18 -12.50 15.60
CA SER A 11 18.04 -11.81 16.19
C SER A 11 16.78 -12.18 15.41
N LEU A 12 15.72 -12.54 16.15
CA LEU A 12 14.42 -12.85 15.58
C LEU A 12 13.57 -11.58 15.51
N LEU A 13 13.04 -11.25 14.33
CA LEU A 13 12.00 -10.25 14.14
C LEU A 13 10.68 -10.97 13.82
N ARG A 14 9.66 -10.73 14.64
CA ARG A 14 8.30 -11.23 14.41
C ARG A 14 7.49 -10.13 13.72
N LEU A 15 7.06 -10.38 12.49
CA LEU A 15 6.36 -9.41 11.66
C LEU A 15 5.01 -9.03 12.27
N ARG A 16 4.25 -9.98 12.81
CA ARG A 16 2.96 -9.67 13.46
C ARG A 16 3.04 -8.59 14.55
N ASP A 17 4.19 -8.42 15.19
CA ASP A 17 4.40 -7.47 16.28
C ASP A 17 4.79 -6.06 15.76
N LYS A 18 5.11 -5.95 14.47
CA LYS A 18 5.63 -4.73 13.81
C LYS A 18 4.95 -4.44 12.47
N TRP A 19 3.92 -5.20 12.11
CA TRP A 19 3.34 -5.17 10.77
C TRP A 19 2.55 -3.89 10.55
N GLU A 20 2.99 -3.15 9.54
CA GLU A 20 2.29 -1.99 9.02
C GLU A 20 1.75 -2.31 7.63
N GLU A 21 0.48 -1.97 7.38
CA GLU A 21 -0.13 -2.15 6.06
C GLU A 21 0.65 -1.31 5.03
N PRO A 22 1.12 -1.91 3.91
CA PRO A 22 2.05 -1.24 2.98
C PRO A 22 1.44 -0.06 2.23
N VAL A 23 0.13 0.11 2.29
CA VAL A 23 -0.59 1.12 1.51
C VAL A 23 -1.74 1.71 2.32
N SER A 24 -1.96 3.01 2.15
CA SER A 24 -3.21 3.67 2.45
C SER A 24 -3.70 4.42 1.21
N TYR A 25 -4.99 4.68 1.15
CA TYR A 25 -5.65 5.33 0.04
C TYR A 25 -6.37 6.58 0.50
N THR A 26 -6.38 7.58 -0.37
CA THR A 26 -7.36 8.67 -0.34
C THR A 26 -8.20 8.55 -1.61
N VAL A 27 -9.51 8.47 -1.43
CA VAL A 27 -10.48 8.46 -2.54
C VAL A 27 -11.31 9.73 -2.45
N THR A 28 -11.19 10.61 -3.44
CA THR A 28 -11.85 11.92 -3.45
C THR A 28 -12.82 12.00 -4.61
N VAL A 29 -14.04 12.49 -4.39
CA VAL A 29 -15.00 12.77 -5.45
C VAL A 29 -14.56 14.02 -6.21
N ILE A 30 -14.37 13.92 -7.52
CA ILE A 30 -13.83 15.01 -8.35
C ILE A 30 -14.79 15.50 -9.44
N ALA A 31 -15.91 14.80 -9.66
CA ALA A 31 -16.95 15.21 -10.58
C ALA A 31 -18.31 14.81 -10.01
N ASP A 32 -19.27 15.73 -10.13
CA ASP A 32 -20.62 15.59 -9.61
C ASP A 32 -21.59 15.06 -10.67
N GLY A 33 -22.69 14.47 -10.20
CA GLY A 33 -23.82 13.95 -10.96
C GLY A 33 -24.92 13.45 -10.03
N THR A 34 -25.82 12.59 -10.50
CA THR A 34 -27.01 12.19 -9.72
C THR A 34 -26.69 11.02 -8.78
N CYS A 35 -25.71 11.21 -7.88
CA CYS A 35 -25.23 10.13 -7.02
C CYS A 35 -26.32 9.64 -6.04
N ARG A 36 -26.77 8.39 -6.21
CA ARG A 36 -27.77 7.73 -5.32
C ARG A 36 -27.31 7.59 -3.86
N ALA A 37 -26.00 7.61 -3.63
CA ALA A 37 -25.41 7.53 -2.30
C ALA A 37 -25.18 8.91 -1.65
N GLY A 38 -25.52 10.00 -2.33
CA GLY A 38 -25.35 11.36 -1.81
C GLY A 38 -23.90 11.80 -1.70
N HIS A 39 -23.00 11.24 -2.53
CA HIS A 39 -21.61 11.68 -2.56
C HIS A 39 -21.47 13.01 -3.28
N GLU A 40 -20.73 13.94 -2.68
CA GLU A 40 -20.54 15.31 -3.18
C GLU A 40 -19.09 15.55 -3.58
N VAL A 41 -18.85 16.43 -4.56
CA VAL A 41 -17.49 16.80 -4.99
C VAL A 41 -16.70 17.38 -3.81
N GLY A 42 -15.46 16.92 -3.67
CA GLY A 42 -14.59 17.27 -2.55
C GLY A 42 -14.74 16.35 -1.34
N GLN A 43 -15.76 15.47 -1.30
CA GLN A 43 -15.82 14.41 -0.28
C GLN A 43 -14.64 13.46 -0.45
N SER A 44 -13.96 13.15 0.66
CA SER A 44 -12.80 12.26 0.69
C SER A 44 -13.02 11.10 1.66
N PHE A 45 -12.50 9.94 1.28
CA PHE A 45 -12.48 8.72 2.07
C PHE A 45 -11.04 8.26 2.23
N GLU A 46 -10.56 8.21 3.46
CA GLU A 46 -9.22 7.75 3.79
C GLU A 46 -9.27 6.37 4.46
N PHE A 47 -8.49 5.42 3.95
CA PHE A 47 -8.48 4.07 4.49
C PHE A 47 -7.22 3.29 4.12
N SER A 48 -7.06 2.10 4.70
CA SER A 48 -5.99 1.16 4.38
C SER A 48 -6.54 -0.23 4.15
N TRP A 49 -6.44 -1.11 5.15
CA TRP A 49 -6.93 -2.48 5.07
C TRP A 49 -8.45 -2.61 5.22
N ARG A 50 -9.05 -1.75 6.05
CA ARG A 50 -10.50 -1.75 6.29
C ARG A 50 -11.19 -0.89 5.23
N SER A 51 -12.40 -1.28 4.83
CA SER A 51 -13.25 -0.45 3.99
C SER A 51 -13.52 0.89 4.68
N PRO A 52 -13.55 2.01 3.95
CA PRO A 52 -13.90 3.31 4.51
C PRO A 52 -15.38 3.32 4.92
N GLU A 53 -15.69 4.05 5.98
CA GLU A 53 -17.07 4.36 6.34
C GLU A 53 -17.69 5.33 5.32
N GLY A 54 -18.98 5.17 5.04
CA GLY A 54 -19.74 6.07 4.18
C GLY A 54 -19.60 5.86 2.68
N LEU A 55 -18.51 5.28 2.17
CA LEU A 55 -18.37 4.99 0.74
C LEU A 55 -19.37 3.91 0.30
N CYS A 56 -20.11 4.14 -0.79
CA CYS A 56 -21.10 3.17 -1.23
C CYS A 56 -20.45 1.85 -1.71
N THR A 57 -21.09 0.72 -1.38
CA THR A 57 -20.55 -0.62 -1.66
C THR A 57 -20.34 -0.88 -3.14
N GLU A 58 -21.23 -0.36 -4.01
CA GLU A 58 -21.12 -0.49 -5.47
C GLU A 58 -19.79 0.10 -5.98
N SER A 59 -19.46 1.32 -5.56
CA SER A 59 -18.22 1.96 -5.96
C SER A 59 -17.00 1.27 -5.35
N LEU A 60 -17.07 0.85 -4.08
CA LEU A 60 -15.96 0.14 -3.43
C LEU A 60 -15.63 -1.18 -4.15
N VAL A 61 -16.65 -1.99 -4.47
CA VAL A 61 -16.48 -3.26 -5.20
C VAL A 61 -15.91 -3.01 -6.59
N GLY A 62 -16.42 -1.98 -7.29
CA GLY A 62 -15.91 -1.60 -8.60
C GLY A 62 -14.46 -1.08 -8.60
N MET A 63 -14.04 -0.41 -7.53
CA MET A 63 -12.66 0.07 -7.35
C MET A 63 -11.68 -1.03 -6.90
N TYR A 64 -12.16 -2.14 -6.35
CA TYR A 64 -11.31 -3.15 -5.72
C TYR A 64 -10.13 -3.63 -6.59
N PRO A 65 -10.28 -3.91 -7.90
CA PRO A 65 -9.15 -4.30 -8.73
C PRO A 65 -8.05 -3.23 -8.82
N ILE A 66 -8.42 -1.94 -8.88
CA ILE A 66 -7.49 -0.81 -8.92
C ILE A 66 -6.76 -0.70 -7.58
N LEU A 67 -7.51 -0.73 -6.47
CA LEU A 67 -6.95 -0.69 -5.12
C LEU A 67 -5.97 -1.84 -4.89
N HIS A 68 -6.33 -3.07 -5.30
CA HIS A 68 -5.48 -4.23 -5.17
C HIS A 68 -4.21 -4.14 -6.03
N SER A 69 -4.33 -3.64 -7.27
CA SER A 69 -3.17 -3.41 -8.14
C SER A 69 -2.21 -2.40 -7.52
N MET A 70 -2.70 -1.27 -7.02
CA MET A 70 -1.88 -0.30 -6.28
C MET A 70 -1.25 -0.94 -5.03
N ARG A 71 -1.97 -1.77 -4.28
CA ARG A 71 -1.44 -2.44 -3.07
C ARG A 71 -0.19 -3.27 -3.32
N ILE A 72 -0.09 -3.89 -4.50
CA ILE A 72 1.06 -4.70 -4.91
C ILE A 72 2.09 -3.89 -5.71
N PHE A 73 2.02 -2.55 -5.62
CA PHE A 73 2.88 -1.58 -6.29
C PHE A 73 2.77 -1.59 -7.82
N GLY A 74 1.59 -1.96 -8.34
CA GLY A 74 1.26 -1.85 -9.76
C GLY A 74 1.35 -0.41 -10.28
N ASP A 75 1.66 -0.25 -11.56
CA ASP A 75 1.80 1.04 -12.21
C ASP A 75 0.47 1.49 -12.85
N MET A 76 -0.16 2.52 -12.31
CA MET A 76 -1.43 3.00 -12.86
C MET A 76 -1.30 3.63 -14.24
N ARG A 77 -0.09 3.95 -14.70
CA ARG A 77 0.16 4.43 -16.05
C ARG A 77 -0.14 3.36 -17.10
N GLU A 78 0.03 2.08 -16.75
CA GLU A 78 -0.38 0.95 -17.60
C GLU A 78 -1.91 0.89 -17.80
N LEU A 79 -2.66 1.57 -16.93
CA LEU A 79 -4.12 1.70 -16.99
C LEU A 79 -4.56 3.10 -17.46
N GLY A 80 -3.65 3.87 -18.07
CA GLY A 80 -3.91 5.18 -18.66
C GLY A 80 -3.91 6.36 -17.67
N SER A 81 -3.34 6.19 -16.47
CA SER A 81 -3.15 7.31 -15.54
C SER A 81 -1.92 8.16 -15.91
N PRO A 82 -1.91 9.47 -15.63
CA PRO A 82 -0.68 10.27 -15.76
C PRO A 82 0.38 9.93 -14.70
N GLU A 83 -0.03 9.42 -13.54
CA GLU A 83 0.86 9.16 -12.40
C GLU A 83 0.80 7.70 -11.97
N ARG A 84 1.91 7.16 -11.46
CA ARG A 84 2.06 5.76 -11.06
C ARG A 84 1.06 5.33 -9.98
N ASN A 85 0.76 6.21 -9.03
CA ASN A 85 -0.01 5.92 -7.81
C ASN A 85 -1.35 6.66 -7.74
N VAL A 86 -1.79 7.27 -8.84
CA VAL A 86 -3.08 7.97 -8.93
C VAL A 86 -3.94 7.27 -9.98
N ARG A 87 -5.26 7.25 -9.82
CA ARG A 87 -6.18 6.84 -10.87
C ARG A 87 -7.52 7.57 -10.76
N VAL A 88 -8.03 8.07 -11.88
CA VAL A 88 -9.43 8.52 -11.97
C VAL A 88 -10.32 7.34 -12.33
N TYR A 89 -11.32 7.07 -11.51
CA TYR A 89 -12.28 5.99 -11.66
C TYR A 89 -13.69 6.56 -11.79
N GLY A 90 -14.44 6.18 -12.82
CA GLY A 90 -15.87 6.47 -12.89
C GLY A 90 -16.66 5.44 -12.09
N CYS A 91 -17.63 5.88 -11.29
CA CYS A 91 -18.48 4.95 -10.57
C CYS A 91 -19.20 4.00 -11.55
N PRO A 92 -19.61 2.79 -11.14
CA PRO A 92 -20.28 1.85 -12.05
C PRO A 92 -21.54 2.40 -12.72
N SER A 93 -22.29 3.27 -12.01
CA SER A 93 -23.45 3.98 -12.57
C SER A 93 -23.10 5.17 -13.47
N GLN A 94 -21.81 5.51 -13.60
CA GLN A 94 -21.27 6.62 -14.40
C GLN A 94 -21.75 8.03 -14.01
N GLU A 95 -22.39 8.17 -12.85
CA GLU A 95 -22.88 9.45 -12.33
C GLU A 95 -21.75 10.36 -11.82
N ILE A 96 -20.74 9.79 -11.16
CA ILE A 96 -19.64 10.56 -10.54
C ILE A 96 -18.28 9.95 -10.84
N LYS A 97 -17.22 10.74 -10.61
CA LYS A 97 -15.83 10.28 -10.72
C LYS A 97 -15.10 10.43 -9.40
N PHE A 98 -14.25 9.45 -9.11
CA PHE A 98 -13.36 9.41 -7.98
C PHE A 98 -11.91 9.55 -8.45
N LYS A 99 -11.10 10.36 -7.75
CA LYS A 99 -9.64 10.30 -7.79
C LYS A 99 -9.18 9.38 -6.66
N ILE A 100 -8.45 8.34 -7.00
CA ILE A 100 -7.85 7.39 -6.07
C ILE A 100 -6.36 7.70 -6.01
N GLU A 101 -5.82 7.93 -4.81
CA GLU A 101 -4.40 8.18 -4.55
C GLU A 101 -3.88 7.14 -3.57
N ALA A 102 -2.79 6.46 -3.92
CA ALA A 102 -2.13 5.49 -3.06
C ALA A 102 -0.86 6.07 -2.40
N PHE A 103 -0.74 5.84 -1.10
CA PHE A 103 0.40 6.24 -0.26
C PHE A 103 1.07 5.00 0.30
N TYR A 104 2.33 4.79 -0.04
CA TYR A 104 3.06 3.58 0.33
C TYR A 104 3.85 3.76 1.62
N LYS A 105 3.92 2.71 2.43
CA LYS A 105 4.52 2.74 3.77
C LYS A 105 5.49 1.58 3.96
N CYS A 106 6.52 1.83 4.77
CA CYS A 106 7.42 0.80 5.25
C CYS A 106 6.64 -0.20 6.11
N ASN A 107 6.72 -1.49 5.78
CA ASN A 107 6.01 -2.55 6.50
C ASN A 107 6.40 -2.76 7.96
N LEU A 108 7.47 -2.11 8.44
CA LEU A 108 7.98 -2.27 9.82
C LEU A 108 7.83 -1.03 10.70
N CYS A 109 7.81 0.16 10.11
CA CYS A 109 7.79 1.42 10.87
C CYS A 109 6.75 2.42 10.39
N GLY A 110 5.99 2.11 9.33
CA GLY A 110 4.91 2.95 8.83
C GLY A 110 5.37 4.22 8.10
N LYS A 111 6.67 4.51 8.05
CA LYS A 111 7.22 5.67 7.34
C LYS A 111 6.81 5.61 5.87
N GLN A 112 6.32 6.73 5.35
CA GLN A 112 5.96 6.87 3.94
C GLN A 112 7.19 6.67 3.04
N LEU A 113 6.98 5.86 2.00
CA LEU A 113 7.95 5.56 0.97
C LEU A 113 7.77 6.54 -0.19
N GLN A 114 8.86 6.87 -0.87
CA GLN A 114 8.84 7.78 -2.00
C GLN A 114 8.36 7.05 -3.26
N VAL A 115 7.54 7.72 -4.05
CA VAL A 115 7.12 7.27 -5.38
C VAL A 115 7.95 8.03 -6.41
N SER A 116 8.59 7.30 -7.31
CA SER A 116 9.29 7.84 -8.47
C SER A 116 8.78 7.20 -9.75
N ASP A 117 9.25 7.69 -10.90
CA ASP A 117 8.90 7.13 -12.20
C ASP A 117 9.26 5.64 -12.31
N ASP A 118 10.36 5.23 -11.69
CA ASP A 118 10.85 3.84 -11.71
C ASP A 118 10.13 2.90 -10.74
N GLY A 119 9.34 3.43 -9.80
CA GLY A 119 8.66 2.58 -8.80
C GLY A 119 8.48 3.23 -7.43
N VAL A 120 8.17 2.39 -6.45
CA VAL A 120 8.15 2.77 -5.03
C VAL A 120 9.53 2.47 -4.44
N GLN A 121 10.21 3.51 -3.96
CA GLN A 121 11.55 3.39 -3.38
C GLN A 121 11.49 2.60 -2.07
N SER A 122 11.86 1.32 -2.15
CA SER A 122 11.79 0.37 -1.05
C SER A 122 12.87 -0.71 -1.17
N TYR A 123 13.17 -1.36 -0.06
CA TYR A 123 14.10 -2.49 0.00
C TYR A 123 13.33 -3.75 0.39
N GLY A 124 13.70 -4.86 -0.25
CA GLY A 124 13.14 -6.18 0.05
C GLY A 124 13.83 -6.84 1.25
N LEU A 125 13.06 -7.34 2.20
CA LEU A 125 13.53 -8.24 3.26
C LEU A 125 12.97 -9.64 3.06
N GLN A 126 13.77 -10.68 3.34
CA GLN A 126 13.32 -12.06 3.23
C GLN A 126 12.70 -12.55 4.54
N CYS A 127 11.43 -12.95 4.47
CA CYS A 127 10.73 -13.65 5.55
C CYS A 127 10.81 -15.17 5.35
N THR A 128 10.67 -15.96 6.43
CA THR A 128 10.59 -17.42 6.35
C THR A 128 9.38 -17.91 5.55
N LYS A 129 8.32 -17.11 5.42
CA LYS A 129 7.20 -17.39 4.52
C LYS A 129 7.61 -17.06 3.07
N PRO A 130 7.71 -18.05 2.17
CA PRO A 130 8.12 -17.80 0.79
C PRO A 130 7.17 -16.83 0.09
N ARG A 131 7.73 -15.94 -0.74
CA ARG A 131 6.98 -14.98 -1.58
C ARG A 131 6.14 -13.96 -0.82
N PHE A 132 6.39 -13.75 0.47
CA PHE A 132 5.75 -12.66 1.20
C PHE A 132 6.44 -11.34 0.87
N PRO A 133 5.79 -10.38 0.18
CA PRO A 133 6.42 -9.13 -0.20
C PRO A 133 6.59 -8.25 1.05
N LEU A 134 7.84 -8.02 1.46
CA LEU A 134 8.18 -7.18 2.59
C LEU A 134 9.00 -5.99 2.10
N HIS A 135 8.35 -4.84 1.99
CA HIS A 135 8.89 -3.60 1.49
C HIS A 135 9.17 -2.65 2.64
N VAL A 136 10.44 -2.28 2.82
CA VAL A 136 10.88 -1.46 3.96
C VAL A 136 11.70 -0.27 3.51
N CYS A 137 11.75 0.76 4.36
CA CYS A 137 12.68 1.88 4.17
C CYS A 137 14.13 1.44 4.42
N GLU A 138 15.09 2.23 3.93
CA GLU A 138 16.52 1.97 4.05
C GLU A 138 16.98 1.75 5.51
N THR A 139 16.47 2.55 6.44
CA THR A 139 16.79 2.41 7.87
C THR A 139 16.36 1.05 8.43
N CYS A 140 15.14 0.61 8.10
CA CYS A 140 14.60 -0.67 8.54
C CYS A 140 15.32 -1.85 7.88
N TYR A 141 15.63 -1.72 6.58
CA TYR A 141 16.45 -2.70 5.87
C TYR A 141 17.81 -2.88 6.56
N SER A 142 18.54 -1.79 6.78
CA SER A 142 19.86 -1.82 7.39
C SER A 142 19.84 -2.42 8.80
N SER A 143 18.76 -2.18 9.56
CA SER A 143 18.60 -2.68 10.93
C SER A 143 18.19 -4.16 11.01
N HIS A 144 17.61 -4.72 9.93
CA HIS A 144 16.94 -6.03 9.98
C HIS A 144 17.35 -7.01 8.88
N LYS A 145 18.22 -6.63 7.93
CA LYS A 145 18.67 -7.49 6.82
C LYS A 145 19.30 -8.82 7.27
N ASP A 146 19.93 -8.83 8.44
CA ASP A 146 20.61 -10.01 9.00
C ASP A 146 19.72 -10.78 10.01
N ASN A 147 18.53 -10.26 10.33
CA ASN A 147 17.60 -10.91 11.23
C ASN A 147 16.95 -12.12 10.59
N ARG A 148 16.60 -13.11 11.40
CA ARG A 148 15.59 -14.10 11.00
C ARG A 148 14.23 -13.44 11.12
N ILE A 149 13.47 -13.37 10.03
CA ILE A 149 12.16 -12.72 10.00
C ILE A 149 11.07 -13.78 9.88
N GLU A 150 10.13 -13.79 10.82
CA GLU A 150 9.00 -14.72 10.86
C GLU A 150 7.68 -13.96 10.88
N TRP A 151 6.61 -14.58 10.35
CA TRP A 151 5.26 -14.05 10.47
C TRP A 151 4.69 -14.26 11.88
#